data_AF-A0AAN8BPX2-F1
#
_entry.id   AF-A0AAN8BPX2-F1
#
_cell.length_a   1.000
_cell.length_b   1.000
_cell.length_c   1.000
_cell.angle_alpha   90.00
_cell.angle_beta   90.00
_cell.angle_gamma   90.00
#
_symmetry.space_group_name_H-M   'P 1'
#
loop_
_entity.id
_entity.type
_entity.pdbx_description
1 polymer ?
#
loop_
_entity_poly.entity_id
_entity_poly.type
_entity_poly.pdbx_seq_one_letter_code
_entity_poly.pdbx_strand_id
1 'polypeptide(L)'
;MRVLRCCMGLRRAYLICPILLVLLVGASLTALLPPAEDQRGVGVLGVLRRATSQKEDPAQGRHGDSTEDEQRFTIIIQTYNRTDILLKLLNHYQAVPHLQKIIIVWNNIGEQTPLKLWNSLGPHPVPVLFKEQTINQMRNRLQPFPEIETDAVLMLDDDTLVSVPDISFAFSVWKQFPDQIVGFVPRKHVSTPGGVYSYGSFELQDPETGGGDKYSMILVGAAFFHRRYLQLFQDQPPAVHALIDETQNCDDIAMNFAVALCLRKHSTGSVNKPSGVFVKPVDLRNLEKDARSGYEGMWHRPEHLLQRSFCLNRLTQIYGFMPLCFSNLMVSQFGFPSYANHKSRG
;
A
#
# COMPACT_ATOMS: atom_id res chain seq x y z
N MET A 1 20.74 56.01 60.45
CA MET A 1 21.75 55.38 59.55
C MET A 1 21.00 54.88 58.32
N ARG A 2 20.99 55.65 57.23
CA ARG A 2 21.95 55.71 56.10
C ARG A 2 21.50 54.83 54.93
N VAL A 3 21.01 55.55 53.92
CA VAL A 3 20.83 55.16 52.51
C VAL A 3 22.09 54.52 51.95
N LEU A 4 21.95 53.49 51.10
CA LEU A 4 22.89 53.27 50.00
C LEU A 4 22.16 52.96 48.69
N ARG A 5 22.51 53.77 47.69
CA ARG A 5 22.06 53.80 46.29
C ARG A 5 23.02 52.97 45.42
N CYS A 6 22.53 52.66 44.22
CA CYS A 6 23.28 52.42 42.97
C CYS A 6 23.94 51.05 42.74
N CYS A 7 23.45 50.34 41.69
CA CYS A 7 24.20 50.07 40.45
C CYS A 7 23.45 49.02 39.57
N MET A 8 22.43 49.44 38.81
CA MET A 8 21.77 48.60 37.79
C MET A 8 21.78 49.21 36.38
N GLY A 9 22.68 50.18 36.11
CA GLY A 9 22.71 50.91 34.83
C GLY A 9 23.59 50.31 33.73
N LEU A 10 24.59 49.47 34.04
CA LEU A 10 25.65 49.16 33.06
C LEU A 10 25.53 47.82 32.33
N ARG A 11 24.71 46.86 32.79
CA ARG A 11 24.64 45.52 32.16
C ARG A 11 23.59 45.37 31.06
N ARG A 12 22.62 46.28 30.95
CA ARG A 12 21.57 46.23 29.91
C ARG A 12 22.04 46.81 28.57
N ALA A 13 22.99 47.75 28.58
CA ALA A 13 23.51 48.39 27.36
C ALA A 13 24.34 47.43 26.49
N TYR A 14 25.06 46.47 27.09
CA TYR A 14 25.93 45.54 26.36
C TYR A 14 25.19 44.41 25.62
N LEU A 15 23.91 44.17 25.90
CA LEU A 15 23.07 43.19 25.19
C LEU A 15 22.19 43.82 24.10
N ILE A 16 21.87 45.11 24.21
CA ILE A 16 20.98 45.81 23.28
C ILE A 16 21.75 46.24 22.01
N CYS A 17 23.02 46.63 22.15
CA CYS A 17 23.87 47.02 21.01
C CYS A 17 24.01 45.95 19.91
N PRO A 18 24.33 44.67 20.20
CA PRO A 18 24.47 43.67 19.13
C PRO A 18 23.15 43.37 18.42
N ILE A 19 22.02 43.41 19.13
CA ILE A 19 20.69 43.17 18.54
C ILE A 19 20.29 44.32 17.60
N LEU A 20 20.53 45.57 18.02
CA LEU A 20 20.30 46.74 17.16
C LEU A 20 21.19 46.71 15.90
N LEU A 21 22.43 46.22 16.03
CA LEU A 21 23.36 46.11 14.90
C LEU A 21 22.90 45.04 13.90
N VAL A 22 22.40 43.89 14.36
CA VAL A 22 21.79 42.86 13.49
C VAL A 22 20.52 43.37 12.81
N LEU A 23 19.67 44.13 13.51
CA LEU A 23 18.47 44.73 12.92
C LEU A 23 18.80 45.80 11.88
N LEU A 24 19.83 46.62 12.11
CA LEU A 24 20.32 47.61 11.16
C LEU A 24 20.90 46.94 9.89
N VAL A 25 21.69 45.88 10.04
CA VAL A 25 22.23 45.12 8.90
C VAL A 25 21.09 44.44 8.11
N GLY A 26 20.09 43.87 8.81
CA GLY A 26 18.91 43.29 8.17
C GLY A 26 18.09 44.31 7.37
N ALA A 27 17.86 45.50 7.94
CA ALA A 27 17.16 46.59 7.27
C ALA A 27 17.95 47.18 6.08
N SER A 28 19.28 47.17 6.15
CA SER A 28 20.15 47.62 5.06
C SER A 28 20.14 46.64 3.88
N LEU A 29 20.11 45.33 4.17
CA LEU A 29 20.04 44.29 3.13
C LEU A 29 18.69 44.25 2.41
N THR A 30 17.58 44.55 3.09
CA THR A 30 16.26 44.64 2.45
C THR A 30 16.10 45.89 1.60
N ALA A 31 16.83 46.98 1.88
CA ALA A 31 16.86 48.18 1.04
C ALA A 31 17.69 48.02 -0.25
N LEU A 32 18.53 46.97 -0.34
CA LEU A 32 19.28 46.61 -1.55
C LEU A 32 18.53 45.63 -2.46
N LEU A 33 17.36 45.14 -2.04
CA LEU A 33 16.49 44.32 -2.87
C LEU A 33 15.59 45.24 -3.69
N PRO A 34 15.48 45.06 -5.02
CA PRO A 34 14.59 45.87 -5.83
C PRO A 34 13.13 45.64 -5.38
N PRO A 35 12.31 46.70 -5.26
CA PRO A 35 10.93 46.58 -4.83
C PRO A 35 10.11 45.83 -5.88
N ALA A 36 9.27 44.91 -5.42
CA ALA A 36 8.29 44.23 -6.26
C ALA A 36 7.15 45.19 -6.57
N GLU A 37 7.20 45.87 -7.71
CA GLU A 37 6.04 46.53 -8.28
C GLU A 37 5.36 45.67 -9.35
N ASP A 38 4.03 45.72 -9.28
CA ASP A 38 3.05 45.15 -10.19
C ASP A 38 3.38 45.40 -11.67
N GLN A 39 3.62 44.32 -12.41
CA GLN A 39 3.56 44.34 -13.87
C GLN A 39 2.37 43.51 -14.34
N ARG A 40 1.18 44.09 -14.21
CA ARG A 40 0.03 43.76 -15.06
C ARG A 40 0.40 44.11 -16.50
N GLY A 41 0.48 43.09 -17.35
CA GLY A 41 0.14 43.25 -18.76
C GLY A 41 1.23 42.88 -19.76
N VAL A 42 0.88 41.85 -20.53
CA VAL A 42 1.30 41.59 -21.92
C VAL A 42 2.63 40.87 -22.10
N GLY A 43 2.51 39.58 -22.41
CA GLY A 43 3.51 38.87 -23.22
C GLY A 43 4.12 37.64 -22.56
N VAL A 44 3.36 36.55 -22.43
CA VAL A 44 3.85 35.15 -22.53
C VAL A 44 2.69 34.19 -22.88
N LEU A 45 1.42 34.58 -22.69
CA LEU A 45 0.23 33.74 -22.98
C LEU A 45 -0.14 33.63 -24.48
N GLY A 46 0.82 33.77 -25.39
CA GLY A 46 0.62 33.80 -26.84
C GLY A 46 1.22 32.62 -27.63
N VAL A 47 1.93 31.69 -26.98
CA VAL A 47 2.76 30.69 -27.70
C VAL A 47 2.26 29.24 -27.57
N LEU A 48 1.14 28.98 -26.89
CA LEU A 48 0.56 27.62 -26.80
C LEU A 48 -0.91 27.51 -27.26
N ARG A 49 -1.35 28.42 -28.12
CA ARG A 49 -2.65 28.33 -28.82
C ARG A 49 -2.45 28.32 -30.34
N ARG A 50 -1.74 27.32 -30.86
CA ARG A 50 -1.77 27.01 -32.31
C ARG A 50 -1.31 25.59 -32.61
N ALA A 51 -2.13 24.60 -32.24
CA ALA A 51 -2.11 23.27 -32.85
C ALA A 51 -3.37 22.48 -32.46
N THR A 52 -4.55 22.99 -32.81
CA THR A 52 -5.76 22.17 -32.92
C THR A 52 -6.47 22.56 -34.21
N SER A 53 -6.16 21.83 -35.28
CA SER A 53 -7.00 21.82 -36.48
C SER A 53 -7.89 20.60 -36.41
N GLN A 54 -9.19 20.85 -36.50
CA GLN A 54 -10.28 19.90 -36.50
C GLN A 54 -10.12 18.85 -37.60
N LYS A 55 -10.49 17.61 -37.26
CA LYS A 55 -11.18 16.71 -38.18
C LYS A 55 -12.20 15.94 -37.36
N GLU A 56 -13.47 16.29 -37.54
CA GLU A 56 -14.63 15.63 -36.95
C GLU A 56 -14.98 14.37 -37.77
N ASP A 57 -15.28 13.28 -37.07
CA ASP A 57 -16.23 12.25 -37.50
C ASP A 57 -16.93 11.69 -36.23
N PRO A 58 -18.22 11.30 -36.29
CA PRO A 58 -19.08 11.24 -35.12
C PRO A 58 -19.19 9.81 -34.54
N ALA A 59 -18.90 9.68 -33.25
CA ALA A 59 -19.40 8.57 -32.44
C ALA A 59 -19.62 9.05 -30.99
N GLN A 60 -20.87 9.34 -30.66
CA GLN A 60 -21.34 9.55 -29.29
C GLN A 60 -21.25 8.26 -28.47
N GLY A 61 -20.63 8.34 -27.29
CA GLY A 61 -20.74 7.28 -26.28
C GLY A 61 -19.82 7.46 -25.07
N ARG A 62 -20.32 8.13 -24.02
CA ARG A 62 -19.87 8.08 -22.60
C ARG A 62 -18.39 8.38 -22.30
N HIS A 63 -18.05 9.66 -22.08
CA HIS A 63 -16.82 10.07 -21.40
C HIS A 63 -17.13 11.10 -20.31
N GLY A 64 -17.62 10.63 -19.16
CA GLY A 64 -17.90 11.52 -18.02
C GLY A 64 -17.76 10.90 -16.63
N ASP A 65 -17.31 9.63 -16.50
CA ASP A 65 -17.33 8.90 -15.21
C ASP A 65 -16.00 8.19 -14.88
N SER A 66 -15.09 8.05 -15.85
CA SER A 66 -13.86 7.25 -15.66
C SER A 66 -12.83 7.89 -14.72
N THR A 67 -12.87 9.21 -14.51
CA THR A 67 -11.87 9.91 -13.69
C THR A 67 -12.13 9.84 -12.19
N GLU A 68 -13.37 9.60 -11.75
CA GLU A 68 -13.69 9.49 -10.32
C GLU A 68 -13.37 8.08 -9.78
N ASP A 69 -13.64 7.03 -10.56
CA ASP A 69 -13.33 5.64 -10.22
C ASP A 69 -11.82 5.37 -10.15
N GLU A 70 -11.02 6.02 -11.02
CA GLU A 70 -9.56 5.97 -10.99
C GLU A 70 -8.95 6.63 -9.73
N GLN A 71 -9.75 7.39 -8.99
CA GLN A 71 -9.31 8.13 -7.80
C GLN A 71 -9.74 7.50 -6.48
N ARG A 72 -10.43 6.36 -6.51
CA ARG A 72 -10.93 5.67 -5.31
C ARG A 72 -10.47 4.23 -5.25
N PHE A 73 -10.60 3.63 -4.07
CA PHE A 73 -10.31 2.21 -3.88
C PHE A 73 -11.29 1.55 -2.92
N THR A 74 -11.38 0.22 -3.01
CA THR A 74 -12.19 -0.62 -2.12
C THR A 74 -11.27 -1.41 -1.20
N ILE A 75 -11.59 -1.48 0.09
CA ILE A 75 -10.89 -2.38 1.03
C ILE A 75 -11.59 -3.74 1.06
N ILE A 76 -10.82 -4.82 1.05
CA ILE A 76 -11.28 -6.18 1.37
C ILE A 76 -10.54 -6.66 2.62
N ILE A 77 -11.30 -7.04 3.65
CA ILE A 77 -10.76 -7.69 4.85
C ILE A 77 -11.50 -9.03 5.03
N GLN A 78 -10.75 -10.12 5.10
CA GLN A 78 -11.30 -11.41 5.52
C GLN A 78 -11.04 -11.62 6.99
N THR A 79 -12.08 -12.04 7.71
CA THR A 79 -11.99 -12.18 9.16
C THR A 79 -12.46 -13.54 9.65
N TYR A 80 -11.71 -14.08 10.61
CA TYR A 80 -12.02 -15.33 11.31
C TYR A 80 -11.55 -15.23 12.76
N ASN A 81 -12.45 -15.46 13.71
CA ASN A 81 -12.21 -15.43 15.16
C ASN A 81 -11.52 -14.16 15.68
N ARG A 82 -11.66 -13.00 15.04
CA ARG A 82 -11.01 -11.72 15.44
C ARG A 82 -11.94 -10.51 15.35
N THR A 83 -13.22 -10.71 15.63
CA THR A 83 -14.28 -9.69 15.50
C THR A 83 -13.99 -8.40 16.26
N ASP A 84 -13.35 -8.48 17.42
CA ASP A 84 -12.96 -7.32 18.23
C ASP A 84 -11.84 -6.49 17.58
N ILE A 85 -10.86 -7.15 16.95
CA ILE A 85 -9.81 -6.48 16.17
C ILE A 85 -10.38 -5.88 14.90
N LEU A 86 -11.24 -6.64 14.20
CA LEU A 86 -11.94 -6.15 13.02
C LEU A 86 -12.66 -4.81 13.29
N LEU A 87 -13.39 -4.70 14.40
CA LEU A 87 -14.10 -3.45 14.74
C LEU A 87 -13.14 -2.29 14.99
N LYS A 88 -11.97 -2.54 15.61
CA LYS A 88 -10.92 -1.51 15.79
C LYS A 88 -10.34 -1.08 14.44
N LEU A 89 -10.06 -2.04 13.56
CA LEU A 89 -9.54 -1.78 12.21
C LEU A 89 -10.55 -1.02 11.35
N LEU A 90 -11.83 -1.40 11.39
CA LEU A 90 -12.90 -0.68 10.71
C LEU A 90 -12.99 0.78 11.16
N ASN A 91 -12.84 1.05 12.47
CA ASN A 91 -12.84 2.41 12.99
C ASN A 91 -11.68 3.27 12.43
N HIS A 92 -10.51 2.66 12.24
CA HIS A 92 -9.36 3.32 11.63
C HIS A 92 -9.52 3.50 10.12
N TYR A 93 -9.89 2.43 9.40
CA TYR A 93 -9.91 2.42 7.94
C TYR A 93 -11.06 3.24 7.35
N GLN A 94 -12.22 3.35 8.02
CA GLN A 94 -13.36 4.14 7.51
C GLN A 94 -13.03 5.63 7.25
N ALA A 95 -11.95 6.15 7.86
CA ALA A 95 -11.52 7.55 7.74
C ALA A 95 -10.40 7.76 6.70
N VAL A 96 -9.98 6.71 5.98
CA VAL A 96 -8.88 6.83 5.00
C VAL A 96 -9.35 7.62 3.77
N PRO A 97 -8.56 8.61 3.29
CA PRO A 97 -8.86 9.33 2.06
C PRO A 97 -9.00 8.40 0.86
N HIS A 98 -9.87 8.75 -0.09
CA HIS A 98 -10.13 7.98 -1.33
C HIS A 98 -10.78 6.60 -1.14
N LEU A 99 -11.10 6.20 0.08
CA LEU A 99 -11.84 4.97 0.32
C LEU A 99 -13.30 5.11 -0.17
N GLN A 100 -13.75 4.17 -1.00
CA GLN A 100 -15.14 4.12 -1.47
C GLN A 100 -16.02 3.24 -0.59
N LYS A 101 -15.54 2.04 -0.25
CA LYS A 101 -16.25 1.08 0.59
C LYS A 101 -15.32 0.04 1.18
N ILE A 102 -15.82 -0.67 2.19
CA ILE A 102 -15.15 -1.81 2.80
C ILE A 102 -16.01 -3.05 2.62
N ILE A 103 -15.41 -4.14 2.12
CA ILE A 103 -16.02 -5.46 2.05
C ILE A 103 -15.38 -6.33 3.14
N ILE A 104 -16.21 -6.85 4.03
CA ILE A 104 -15.82 -7.81 5.05
C ILE A 104 -16.22 -9.20 4.60
N VAL A 105 -15.23 -10.05 4.32
CA VAL A 105 -15.43 -11.47 4.04
C VAL A 105 -15.51 -12.21 5.36
N TRP A 106 -16.72 -12.58 5.75
CA TRP A 106 -17.03 -13.12 7.08
C TRP A 106 -16.93 -14.64 7.07
N ASN A 107 -15.82 -15.17 7.60
CA ASN A 107 -15.53 -16.61 7.62
C ASN A 107 -15.94 -17.30 8.94
N ASN A 108 -16.60 -16.61 9.88
CA ASN A 108 -17.14 -17.22 11.11
C ASN A 108 -18.49 -17.91 10.81
N ILE A 109 -18.41 -19.17 10.36
CA ILE A 109 -19.57 -19.92 9.87
C ILE A 109 -20.60 -20.15 10.98
N GLY A 110 -21.84 -19.71 10.74
CA GLY A 110 -22.94 -19.81 11.70
C GLY A 110 -22.95 -18.73 12.79
N GLU A 111 -21.96 -17.84 12.81
CA GLU A 111 -21.94 -16.69 13.73
C GLU A 111 -22.52 -15.44 13.07
N GLN A 112 -23.30 -14.68 13.86
CA GLN A 112 -23.86 -13.41 13.39
C GLN A 112 -22.76 -12.38 13.15
N THR A 113 -22.85 -11.68 12.02
CA THR A 113 -21.99 -10.53 11.73
C THR A 113 -22.23 -9.40 12.75
N PRO A 114 -21.22 -8.53 13.02
CA PRO A 114 -21.39 -7.40 13.91
C PRO A 114 -22.18 -6.23 13.28
N LEU A 115 -22.92 -6.46 12.19
CA LEU A 115 -23.61 -5.41 11.42
C LEU A 115 -24.59 -4.58 12.27
N LYS A 116 -25.35 -5.22 13.17
CA LYS A 116 -26.27 -4.50 14.08
C LYS A 116 -25.52 -3.54 14.99
N LEU A 117 -24.39 -3.99 15.57
CA LEU A 117 -23.54 -3.18 16.42
C LEU A 117 -22.90 -2.04 15.60
N TRP A 118 -22.33 -2.36 14.44
CA TRP A 118 -21.73 -1.39 13.53
C TRP A 118 -22.72 -0.27 13.21
N ASN A 119 -23.92 -0.60 12.72
CA ASN A 119 -24.94 0.39 12.38
C ASN A 119 -25.37 1.26 13.57
N SER A 120 -25.35 0.74 14.80
CA SER A 120 -25.68 1.51 16.01
C SER A 120 -24.61 2.55 16.39
N LEU A 121 -23.38 2.42 15.86
CA LEU A 121 -22.25 3.32 16.09
C LEU A 121 -22.11 4.38 14.98
N GLY A 122 -23.03 4.43 14.02
CA GLY A 122 -23.00 5.37 12.90
C GLY A 122 -23.35 6.83 13.28
N PRO A 123 -23.30 7.76 12.30
CA PRO A 123 -23.05 7.53 10.88
C PRO A 123 -21.57 7.22 10.57
N HIS A 124 -21.35 6.39 9.54
CA HIS A 124 -20.00 6.05 9.05
C HIS A 124 -19.68 6.81 7.76
N PRO A 125 -18.41 7.19 7.52
CA PRO A 125 -18.02 7.93 6.31
C PRO A 125 -18.19 7.14 5.00
N VAL A 126 -18.08 5.81 5.07
CA VAL A 126 -18.18 4.89 3.92
C VAL A 126 -19.03 3.67 4.26
N PRO A 127 -19.70 3.04 3.27
CA PRO A 127 -20.42 1.81 3.50
C PRO A 127 -19.47 0.64 3.83
N VAL A 128 -19.91 -0.21 4.76
CA VAL A 128 -19.25 -1.48 5.12
C VAL A 128 -20.21 -2.63 4.84
N LEU A 129 -19.79 -3.55 3.97
CA LEU A 129 -20.61 -4.67 3.51
C LEU A 129 -20.08 -5.97 4.08
N PHE A 130 -20.87 -6.66 4.89
CA PHE A 130 -20.54 -7.99 5.40
C PHE A 130 -21.01 -9.06 4.41
N LYS A 131 -20.08 -9.91 3.97
CA LYS A 131 -20.28 -11.01 3.04
C LYS A 131 -20.09 -12.33 3.79
N GLU A 132 -21.19 -12.85 4.32
CA GLU A 132 -21.21 -14.16 5.00
C GLU A 132 -20.82 -15.27 4.02
N GLN A 133 -19.86 -16.10 4.44
CA GLN A 133 -19.39 -17.23 3.65
C GLN A 133 -20.03 -18.52 4.15
N THR A 134 -20.15 -19.51 3.27
CA THR A 134 -20.73 -20.82 3.60
C THR A 134 -19.70 -21.78 4.19
N ILE A 135 -18.42 -21.59 3.86
CA ILE A 135 -17.28 -22.39 4.31
C ILE A 135 -16.13 -21.44 4.63
N ASN A 136 -15.37 -21.70 5.69
CA ASN A 136 -14.15 -20.95 5.99
C ASN A 136 -13.04 -21.40 5.03
N GLN A 137 -12.78 -20.60 3.98
CA GLN A 137 -11.68 -20.83 3.05
C GLN A 137 -10.83 -19.57 2.92
N MET A 138 -9.50 -19.75 2.86
CA MET A 138 -8.55 -18.66 2.63
C MET A 138 -8.85 -17.86 1.36
N ARG A 139 -9.26 -18.53 0.29
CA ARG A 139 -9.54 -17.90 -1.00
C ARG A 139 -10.86 -17.14 -1.09
N ASN A 140 -11.70 -17.13 -0.05
CA ASN A 140 -12.99 -16.41 -0.11
C ASN A 140 -12.80 -14.92 -0.40
N ARG A 141 -11.71 -14.32 0.09
CA ARG A 141 -11.32 -12.93 -0.21
C ARG A 141 -10.91 -12.65 -1.64
N LEU A 142 -10.69 -13.68 -2.45
CA LEU A 142 -10.32 -13.58 -3.86
C LEU A 142 -11.51 -13.69 -4.81
N GLN A 143 -12.75 -13.69 -4.27
CA GLN A 143 -13.97 -13.65 -5.08
C GLN A 143 -14.16 -12.28 -5.74
N PRO A 144 -14.64 -12.23 -7.01
CA PRO A 144 -14.95 -10.98 -7.69
C PRO A 144 -16.31 -10.44 -7.23
N PHE A 145 -16.37 -9.87 -6.03
CA PHE A 145 -17.62 -9.32 -5.49
C PHE A 145 -18.18 -8.23 -6.42
N PRO A 146 -19.45 -8.30 -6.82
CA PRO A 146 -20.04 -7.36 -7.78
C PRO A 146 -20.11 -5.93 -7.25
N GLU A 147 -20.04 -5.73 -5.93
CA GLU A 147 -20.01 -4.42 -5.30
C GLU A 147 -18.65 -3.70 -5.44
N ILE A 148 -17.61 -4.36 -5.96
CA ILE A 148 -16.30 -3.73 -6.21
C ILE A 148 -16.35 -2.93 -7.50
N GLU A 149 -16.67 -1.64 -7.35
CA GLU A 149 -16.77 -0.69 -8.46
C GLU A 149 -15.42 -0.04 -8.83
N THR A 150 -14.49 0.02 -7.88
CA THR A 150 -13.17 0.67 -8.04
C THR A 150 -12.15 -0.22 -8.73
N ASP A 151 -11.25 0.35 -9.53
CA ASP A 151 -10.18 -0.43 -10.16
C ASP A 151 -9.13 -0.91 -9.15
N ALA A 152 -8.82 -0.11 -8.13
CA ALA A 152 -7.96 -0.48 -7.02
C ALA A 152 -8.70 -1.25 -5.94
N VAL A 153 -8.06 -2.33 -5.47
CA VAL A 153 -8.45 -3.06 -4.26
C VAL A 153 -7.28 -3.01 -3.29
N LEU A 154 -7.53 -2.57 -2.05
CA LEU A 154 -6.62 -2.73 -0.93
C LEU A 154 -7.05 -3.96 -0.12
N MET A 155 -6.24 -5.00 -0.13
CA MET A 155 -6.48 -6.19 0.68
C MET A 155 -5.64 -6.14 1.96
N LEU A 156 -6.29 -6.43 3.08
CA LEU A 156 -5.72 -6.37 4.41
C LEU A 156 -6.13 -7.60 5.22
N ASP A 157 -5.15 -8.21 5.90
CA ASP A 157 -5.41 -9.22 6.93
C ASP A 157 -6.07 -8.54 8.15
N ASP A 158 -6.95 -9.26 8.85
CA ASP A 158 -7.75 -8.75 9.98
C ASP A 158 -6.97 -8.53 11.29
N ASP A 159 -5.65 -8.68 11.24
CA ASP A 159 -4.71 -8.34 12.32
C ASP A 159 -3.70 -7.26 11.90
N THR A 160 -3.80 -6.72 10.69
CA THR A 160 -2.81 -5.76 10.18
C THR A 160 -3.38 -4.35 10.20
N LEU A 161 -2.71 -3.46 10.94
CA LEU A 161 -2.97 -2.03 10.99
C LEU A 161 -1.91 -1.26 10.20
N VAL A 162 -2.30 -0.71 9.05
CA VAL A 162 -1.43 0.17 8.23
C VAL A 162 -1.86 1.62 8.44
N SER A 163 -0.90 2.52 8.66
CA SER A 163 -1.19 3.94 8.89
C SER A 163 -1.85 4.61 7.67
N VAL A 164 -2.66 5.65 7.92
CA VAL A 164 -3.32 6.42 6.84
C VAL A 164 -2.32 7.04 5.86
N PRO A 165 -1.18 7.63 6.30
CA PRO A 165 -0.13 8.09 5.37
C PRO A 165 0.43 6.98 4.48
N ASP A 166 0.72 5.80 5.04
CA ASP A 166 1.25 4.67 4.27
C ASP A 166 0.24 4.16 3.22
N ILE A 167 -1.05 4.07 3.57
CA ILE A 167 -2.10 3.71 2.62
C ILE A 167 -2.21 4.75 1.50
N SER A 168 -2.24 6.04 1.86
CA SER A 168 -2.36 7.13 0.89
C SER A 168 -1.17 7.16 -0.08
N PHE A 169 0.04 6.95 0.44
CA PHE A 169 1.25 6.87 -0.38
C PHE A 169 1.25 5.63 -1.26
N ALA A 170 0.98 4.44 -0.72
CA ALA A 170 0.93 3.21 -1.50
C ALA A 170 -0.15 3.26 -2.60
N PHE A 171 -1.30 3.89 -2.35
CA PHE A 171 -2.31 4.13 -3.39
C PHE A 171 -1.78 5.03 -4.51
N SER A 172 -1.01 6.08 -4.16
CA SER A 172 -0.36 6.94 -5.18
C SER A 172 0.70 6.20 -6.00
N VAL A 173 1.39 5.23 -5.40
CA VAL A 173 2.34 4.35 -6.10
C VAL A 173 1.57 3.37 -6.98
N TRP A 174 0.49 2.76 -6.49
CA TRP A 174 -0.35 1.84 -7.28
C TRP A 174 -0.88 2.50 -8.55
N LYS A 175 -1.32 3.76 -8.50
CA LYS A 175 -1.75 4.49 -9.70
C LYS A 175 -0.66 4.62 -10.79
N GLN A 176 0.62 4.53 -10.42
CA GLN A 176 1.75 4.53 -11.36
C GLN A 176 2.16 3.12 -11.80
N PHE A 177 1.74 2.09 -11.06
CA PHE A 177 2.01 0.68 -11.33
C PHE A 177 0.71 -0.15 -11.28
N PRO A 178 -0.34 0.21 -12.05
CA PRO A 178 -1.68 -0.40 -11.89
C PRO A 178 -1.72 -1.87 -12.29
N ASP A 179 -0.73 -2.35 -13.06
CA ASP A 179 -0.57 -3.75 -13.45
C ASP A 179 0.22 -4.59 -12.43
N GLN A 180 0.63 -4.04 -11.29
CA GLN A 180 1.44 -4.76 -10.30
C GLN A 180 0.78 -4.75 -8.92
N ILE A 181 1.17 -5.70 -8.08
CA ILE A 181 0.80 -5.75 -6.67
C ILE A 181 1.70 -4.76 -5.93
N VAL A 182 1.15 -3.70 -5.36
CA VAL A 182 1.88 -2.67 -4.62
C VAL A 182 1.61 -2.84 -3.13
N GLY A 183 2.60 -3.22 -2.33
CA GLY A 183 2.34 -3.56 -0.93
C GLY A 183 3.57 -3.53 -0.03
N PHE A 184 3.33 -3.89 1.23
CA PHE A 184 4.24 -3.58 2.33
C PHE A 184 5.08 -4.78 2.80
N VAL A 185 4.75 -5.99 2.35
CA VAL A 185 5.32 -7.24 2.88
C VAL A 185 6.02 -8.01 1.75
N PRO A 186 7.30 -7.71 1.47
CA PRO A 186 8.07 -8.40 0.43
C PRO A 186 8.53 -9.78 0.91
N ARG A 187 8.51 -10.75 0.00
CA ARG A 187 8.97 -12.14 0.19
C ARG A 187 9.62 -12.65 -1.09
N LYS A 188 10.32 -13.77 -1.00
CA LYS A 188 11.04 -14.34 -2.15
C LYS A 188 10.99 -15.86 -2.19
N HIS A 189 11.22 -16.38 -3.39
CA HIS A 189 11.66 -17.75 -3.58
C HIS A 189 13.18 -17.77 -3.70
N VAL A 190 13.81 -18.86 -3.26
CA VAL A 190 15.20 -19.19 -3.58
C VAL A 190 15.23 -20.57 -4.22
N SER A 191 16.17 -20.81 -5.12
CA SER A 191 16.34 -22.13 -5.75
C SER A 191 17.54 -22.82 -5.15
N THR A 192 17.38 -24.09 -4.79
CA THR A 192 18.49 -24.98 -4.47
C THR A 192 19.16 -25.46 -5.75
N PRO A 193 20.43 -25.95 -5.70
CA PRO A 193 21.09 -26.53 -6.87
C PRO A 193 20.32 -27.68 -7.54
N GLY A 194 19.43 -28.36 -6.80
CA GLY A 194 18.56 -29.41 -7.33
C GLY A 194 17.28 -28.93 -8.02
N GLY A 195 17.10 -27.61 -8.20
CA GLY A 195 15.91 -27.03 -8.84
C GLY A 195 14.67 -26.97 -7.94
N VAL A 196 14.80 -27.31 -6.66
CA VAL A 196 13.72 -27.19 -5.66
C VAL A 196 13.68 -25.76 -5.13
N TYR A 197 12.48 -25.17 -5.08
CA TYR A 197 12.27 -23.83 -4.56
C TYR A 197 11.94 -23.81 -3.06
N SER A 198 12.49 -22.85 -2.34
CA SER A 198 12.16 -22.57 -0.94
C SER A 198 11.58 -21.18 -0.79
N TYR A 199 10.58 -21.05 0.06
CA TYR A 199 9.95 -19.78 0.41
C TYR A 199 10.68 -19.13 1.59
N GLY A 200 10.90 -17.82 1.53
CA GLY A 200 11.37 -17.05 2.68
C GLY A 200 11.38 -15.55 2.44
N SER A 201 12.11 -14.84 3.29
CA SER A 201 12.33 -13.40 3.22
C SER A 201 13.83 -13.09 3.26
N PHE A 202 14.23 -12.03 3.96
CA PHE A 202 15.61 -11.56 4.03
C PHE A 202 16.58 -12.52 4.74
N GLU A 203 16.07 -13.44 5.56
CA GLU A 203 16.85 -14.48 6.24
C GLU A 203 17.49 -15.47 5.27
N LEU A 204 16.89 -15.68 4.09
CA LEU A 204 17.44 -16.55 3.05
C LEU A 204 18.34 -15.73 2.12
N GLN A 205 19.50 -15.30 2.58
CA GLN A 205 20.42 -14.54 1.73
C GLN A 205 20.92 -15.38 0.56
N ASP A 206 20.96 -14.79 -0.62
CA ASP A 206 21.74 -15.31 -1.74
C ASP A 206 23.14 -14.68 -1.66
N PRO A 207 24.16 -15.44 -1.21
CA PRO A 207 25.51 -14.92 -1.01
C PRO A 207 26.18 -14.51 -2.32
N GLU A 208 25.67 -14.92 -3.48
CA GLU A 208 26.23 -14.56 -4.79
C GLU A 208 25.71 -13.21 -5.30
N THR A 209 24.57 -12.73 -4.78
CA THR A 209 24.06 -11.38 -5.04
C THR A 209 24.79 -10.33 -4.19
N GLY A 210 26.04 -10.06 -4.52
CA GLY A 210 26.74 -8.87 -4.00
C GLY A 210 25.93 -7.60 -4.34
N GLY A 211 25.47 -6.86 -3.32
CA GLY A 211 24.78 -5.57 -3.51
C GLY A 211 23.41 -5.40 -2.85
N GLY A 212 22.95 -6.37 -2.04
CA GLY A 212 21.70 -6.27 -1.27
C GLY A 212 20.70 -7.35 -1.65
N ASP A 213 19.56 -7.37 -0.97
CA ASP A 213 18.57 -8.43 -1.14
C ASP A 213 17.54 -8.16 -2.25
N LYS A 214 16.85 -9.22 -2.67
CA LYS A 214 15.79 -9.20 -3.68
C LYS A 214 14.50 -9.79 -3.11
N TYR A 215 13.37 -9.38 -3.67
CA TYR A 215 12.07 -9.99 -3.46
C TYR A 215 11.49 -10.44 -4.80
N SER A 216 10.60 -11.43 -4.78
CA SER A 216 9.89 -11.91 -5.98
C SER A 216 8.38 -11.93 -5.80
N MET A 217 7.90 -11.59 -4.60
CA MET A 217 6.49 -11.60 -4.22
C MET A 217 6.19 -10.45 -3.27
N ILE A 218 4.96 -9.94 -3.33
CA ILE A 218 4.37 -9.05 -2.33
C ILE A 218 3.14 -9.76 -1.77
N LEU A 219 3.06 -9.96 -0.46
CA LEU A 219 1.90 -10.64 0.14
C LEU A 219 0.65 -9.76 0.04
N VAL A 220 -0.44 -10.31 -0.48
CA VAL A 220 -1.68 -9.55 -0.71
C VAL A 220 -2.42 -9.18 0.58
N GLY A 221 -2.06 -9.79 1.73
CA GLY A 221 -2.60 -9.44 3.05
C GLY A 221 -2.25 -8.02 3.54
N ALA A 222 -1.44 -7.28 2.79
CA ALA A 222 -1.24 -5.84 2.99
C ALA A 222 -0.77 -5.19 1.67
N ALA A 223 -1.65 -5.16 0.66
CA ALA A 223 -1.32 -4.65 -0.66
C ALA A 223 -2.50 -4.09 -1.46
N PHE A 224 -2.19 -3.12 -2.32
CA PHE A 224 -3.01 -2.69 -3.43
C PHE A 224 -2.78 -3.56 -4.66
N PHE A 225 -3.86 -3.90 -5.37
CA PHE A 225 -3.79 -4.52 -6.69
C PHE A 225 -5.06 -4.19 -7.50
N HIS A 226 -5.04 -4.44 -8.81
CA HIS A 226 -6.19 -4.17 -9.66
C HIS A 226 -7.29 -5.23 -9.50
N ARG A 227 -8.56 -4.82 -9.33
CA ARG A 227 -9.74 -5.72 -9.19
C ARG A 227 -9.83 -6.85 -10.22
N ARG A 228 -9.33 -6.64 -11.45
CA ARG A 228 -9.33 -7.69 -12.50
C ARG A 228 -8.58 -8.94 -12.07
N TYR A 229 -7.66 -8.83 -11.11
CA TYR A 229 -6.94 -9.98 -10.58
C TYR A 229 -7.81 -10.90 -9.72
N LEU A 230 -8.94 -10.42 -9.19
CA LEU A 230 -9.94 -11.29 -8.56
C LEU A 230 -10.56 -12.22 -9.60
N GLN A 231 -10.95 -11.69 -10.77
CA GLN A 231 -11.45 -12.51 -11.87
C GLN A 231 -10.35 -13.42 -12.44
N LEU A 232 -9.15 -12.87 -12.68
CA LEU A 232 -8.00 -13.66 -13.15
C LEU A 232 -7.72 -14.85 -12.22
N PHE A 233 -7.88 -14.67 -10.91
CA PHE A 233 -7.73 -15.74 -9.94
C PHE A 233 -8.79 -16.83 -10.10
N GLN A 234 -10.05 -16.47 -10.36
CA GLN A 234 -11.10 -17.45 -10.66
C GLN A 234 -10.81 -18.20 -11.97
N ASP A 235 -10.13 -17.58 -12.93
CA ASP A 235 -9.78 -18.19 -14.20
C ASP A 235 -8.52 -19.08 -14.14
N GLN A 236 -7.86 -19.20 -12.97
CA GLN A 236 -6.70 -20.08 -12.81
C GLN A 236 -7.10 -21.58 -12.88
N PRO A 237 -6.16 -22.48 -13.23
CA PRO A 237 -6.45 -23.91 -13.29
C PRO A 237 -7.07 -24.44 -11.98
N PRO A 238 -8.05 -25.36 -12.03
CA PRO A 238 -8.68 -25.92 -10.83
C PRO A 238 -7.68 -26.53 -9.82
N ALA A 239 -6.53 -27.01 -10.29
CA ALA A 239 -5.46 -27.51 -9.43
C ALA A 239 -4.87 -26.44 -8.49
N VAL A 240 -4.90 -25.17 -8.89
CA VAL A 240 -4.45 -24.03 -8.06
C VAL A 240 -5.43 -23.79 -6.93
N HIS A 241 -6.72 -23.79 -7.27
CA HIS A 241 -7.82 -23.67 -6.31
C HIS A 241 -7.80 -24.81 -5.29
N ALA A 242 -7.65 -26.05 -5.76
CA ALA A 242 -7.53 -27.23 -4.91
C ALA A 242 -6.32 -27.14 -3.96
N LEU A 243 -5.15 -26.73 -4.47
CA LEU A 243 -3.95 -26.54 -3.64
C LEU A 243 -4.18 -25.55 -2.49
N ILE A 244 -4.86 -24.44 -2.74
CA ILE A 244 -5.15 -23.43 -1.71
C ILE A 244 -6.16 -23.98 -0.70
N ASP A 245 -7.20 -24.67 -1.17
CA ASP A 245 -8.20 -25.27 -0.29
C ASP A 245 -7.60 -26.36 0.62
N GLU A 246 -6.76 -27.23 0.05
CA GLU A 246 -6.07 -28.32 0.74
C GLU A 246 -5.10 -27.79 1.80
N THR A 247 -4.39 -26.70 1.51
CA THR A 247 -3.38 -26.14 2.42
C THR A 247 -3.94 -25.10 3.39
N GLN A 248 -5.10 -24.50 3.09
CA GLN A 248 -5.59 -23.27 3.72
C GLN A 248 -4.47 -22.22 3.86
N ASN A 249 -3.69 -22.05 2.79
CA ASN A 249 -2.51 -21.20 2.73
C ASN A 249 -2.22 -20.81 1.26
N CYS A 250 -1.15 -20.05 1.03
CA CYS A 250 -0.56 -19.82 -0.29
C CYS A 250 -1.44 -19.12 -1.34
N ASP A 251 -2.58 -18.57 -0.95
CA ASP A 251 -3.45 -17.78 -1.82
C ASP A 251 -2.72 -16.53 -2.35
N ASP A 252 -1.88 -15.92 -1.51
CA ASP A 252 -0.99 -14.82 -1.87
C ASP A 252 0.13 -15.21 -2.86
N ILE A 253 0.73 -16.39 -2.71
CA ILE A 253 1.72 -16.95 -3.64
C ILE A 253 1.06 -17.19 -4.99
N ALA A 254 -0.12 -17.83 -4.99
CA ALA A 254 -0.88 -18.09 -6.21
C ALA A 254 -1.27 -16.78 -6.93
N MET A 255 -1.67 -15.74 -6.19
CA MET A 255 -1.92 -14.42 -6.75
C MET A 255 -0.68 -13.82 -7.42
N ASN A 256 0.50 -13.90 -6.78
CA ASN A 256 1.75 -13.43 -7.38
C ASN A 256 2.10 -14.20 -8.67
N PHE A 257 1.87 -15.51 -8.70
CA PHE A 257 2.04 -16.32 -9.91
C PHE A 257 1.09 -15.87 -11.03
N ALA A 258 -0.20 -15.72 -10.72
CA ALA A 258 -1.22 -15.31 -11.69
C ALA A 258 -0.89 -13.92 -12.29
N VAL A 259 -0.49 -12.96 -11.45
CA VAL A 259 -0.07 -11.62 -11.89
C VAL A 259 1.19 -11.69 -12.74
N ALA A 260 2.22 -12.45 -12.33
CA ALA A 260 3.45 -12.61 -13.11
C ALA A 260 3.19 -13.21 -14.51
N LEU A 261 2.35 -14.24 -14.59
CA LEU A 261 1.93 -14.85 -15.86
C LEU A 261 1.16 -13.87 -16.74
N CYS A 262 0.23 -13.11 -16.14
CA CYS A 262 -0.53 -12.08 -16.85
C CYS A 262 0.39 -10.99 -17.42
N LEU A 263 1.30 -10.47 -16.61
CA LEU A 263 2.28 -9.46 -17.02
C LEU A 263 3.18 -9.95 -18.15
N ARG A 264 3.65 -11.21 -18.06
CA ARG A 264 4.47 -11.83 -19.11
C ARG A 264 3.71 -11.92 -20.43
N LYS A 265 2.44 -12.33 -20.41
CA LYS A 265 1.60 -12.47 -21.61
C LYS A 265 1.40 -11.12 -22.34
N HIS A 266 1.31 -10.02 -21.59
CA HIS A 266 1.08 -8.69 -22.15
C HIS A 266 2.38 -7.90 -22.39
N SER A 267 3.53 -8.40 -21.96
CA SER A 267 4.81 -7.75 -22.19
C SER A 267 5.28 -8.00 -23.63
N THR A 268 5.29 -6.95 -24.45
CA THR A 268 5.76 -6.98 -25.85
C THR A 268 7.29 -6.90 -25.98
N GLY A 269 8.04 -7.00 -24.88
CA GLY A 269 9.50 -6.86 -24.84
C GLY A 269 10.21 -7.95 -24.03
N SER A 270 11.55 -7.97 -24.09
CA SER A 270 12.40 -9.01 -23.49
C SER A 270 12.58 -8.93 -21.97
N VAL A 271 12.00 -7.93 -21.29
CA VAL A 271 12.17 -7.72 -19.85
C VAL A 271 10.94 -8.24 -19.11
N ASN A 272 11.12 -9.31 -18.33
CA ASN A 272 10.06 -9.81 -17.47
C ASN A 272 9.85 -8.83 -16.30
N LYS A 273 8.62 -8.33 -16.16
CA LYS A 273 8.24 -7.44 -15.06
C LYS A 273 7.98 -8.25 -13.77
N PRO A 274 8.45 -7.80 -12.59
CA PRO A 274 8.12 -8.44 -11.32
C PRO A 274 6.62 -8.30 -11.01
N SER A 275 6.03 -9.27 -10.31
CA SER A 275 4.60 -9.27 -9.96
C SER A 275 4.21 -8.09 -9.06
N GLY A 276 5.17 -7.52 -8.32
CA GLY A 276 4.88 -6.47 -7.36
C GLY A 276 5.99 -5.45 -7.12
N VAL A 277 5.60 -4.35 -6.49
CA VAL A 277 6.44 -3.23 -6.07
C VAL A 277 6.39 -3.14 -4.54
N PHE A 278 7.55 -3.15 -3.90
CA PHE A 278 7.65 -3.01 -2.46
C PHE A 278 7.62 -1.53 -2.06
N VAL A 279 6.64 -1.16 -1.24
CA VAL A 279 6.57 0.12 -0.56
C VAL A 279 6.97 -0.08 0.90
N LYS A 280 8.04 0.58 1.34
CA LYS A 280 8.49 0.49 2.74
C LYS A 280 7.50 1.23 3.64
N PRO A 281 6.79 0.54 4.55
CA PRO A 281 5.87 1.20 5.46
C PRO A 281 6.62 1.99 6.54
N VAL A 282 6.00 3.06 7.01
CA VAL A 282 6.44 3.86 8.16
C VAL A 282 5.85 3.34 9.45
N ASP A 283 4.54 3.06 9.47
CA ASP A 283 3.81 2.49 10.60
C ASP A 283 2.87 1.38 10.08
N LEU A 284 3.38 0.15 10.20
CA LEU A 284 2.63 -1.09 10.00
C LEU A 284 2.76 -1.92 11.28
N ARG A 285 1.62 -2.22 11.91
CA ARG A 285 1.53 -2.96 13.15
C ARG A 285 0.71 -4.23 12.96
N ASN A 286 1.16 -5.30 13.60
CA ASN A 286 0.37 -6.51 13.74
C ASN A 286 -0.31 -6.50 15.13
N LEU A 287 -1.64 -6.67 15.12
CA LEU A 287 -2.54 -6.61 16.27
C LEU A 287 -3.02 -8.01 16.69
N GLU A 288 -2.40 -9.07 16.20
CA GLU A 288 -2.80 -10.46 16.50
C GLU A 288 -2.89 -10.70 18.01
N LYS A 289 -1.89 -10.22 18.76
CA LYS A 289 -1.81 -10.40 20.22
C LYS A 289 -2.89 -9.64 20.99
N ASP A 290 -3.57 -8.69 20.35
CA ASP A 290 -4.64 -7.91 20.97
C ASP A 290 -5.99 -8.63 20.90
N ALA A 291 -6.10 -9.72 20.12
CA ALA A 291 -7.34 -10.43 19.86
C ALA A 291 -7.85 -11.16 21.12
N ARG A 292 -9.08 -10.84 21.55
CA ARG A 292 -9.68 -11.43 22.75
C ARG A 292 -10.07 -12.89 22.62
N SER A 293 -10.18 -13.40 21.39
CA SER A 293 -10.52 -14.80 21.13
C SER A 293 -9.44 -15.79 21.54
N GLY A 294 -8.19 -15.32 21.71
CA GLY A 294 -7.03 -16.20 21.89
C GLY A 294 -6.63 -16.93 20.60
N TYR A 295 -7.22 -16.60 19.45
CA TYR A 295 -6.87 -17.21 18.18
C TYR A 295 -5.49 -16.72 17.70
N GLU A 296 -4.53 -17.64 17.68
CA GLU A 296 -3.21 -17.41 17.11
C GLU A 296 -3.24 -17.46 15.58
N GLY A 297 -2.49 -16.56 14.96
CA GLY A 297 -2.37 -16.43 13.52
C GLY A 297 -1.77 -17.67 12.88
N MET A 298 -2.16 -17.94 11.63
CA MET A 298 -1.78 -19.16 10.93
C MET A 298 -0.26 -19.36 10.76
N TRP A 299 0.52 -18.29 10.88
CA TRP A 299 1.97 -18.34 10.71
C TRP A 299 2.71 -19.02 11.87
N HIS A 300 2.08 -19.17 13.04
CA HIS A 300 2.65 -19.90 14.18
C HIS A 300 2.60 -21.42 14.00
N ARG A 301 1.82 -21.94 13.03
CA ARG A 301 1.78 -23.38 12.75
C ARG A 301 3.16 -23.86 12.29
N PRO A 302 3.73 -24.93 12.86
CA PRO A 302 5.07 -25.42 12.50
C PRO A 302 5.25 -25.67 11.00
N GLU A 303 4.20 -26.13 10.34
CA GLU A 303 4.17 -26.43 8.92
C GLU A 303 4.03 -25.19 8.02
N HIS A 304 3.75 -24.00 8.54
CA HIS A 304 3.35 -22.84 7.72
C HIS A 304 4.38 -22.48 6.63
N LEU A 305 5.66 -22.34 7.00
CA LEU A 305 6.72 -22.00 6.05
C LEU A 305 7.08 -23.16 5.11
N LEU A 306 6.99 -24.40 5.63
CA LEU A 306 7.19 -25.63 4.84
C LEU A 306 6.10 -25.76 3.77
N GLN A 307 4.84 -25.52 4.14
CA GLN A 307 3.69 -25.50 3.22
C GLN A 307 3.87 -24.44 2.14
N ARG A 308 4.35 -23.23 2.47
CA ARG A 308 4.61 -22.19 1.46
C ARG A 308 5.70 -22.61 0.47
N SER A 309 6.76 -23.28 0.93
CA SER A 309 7.76 -23.87 0.03
C SER A 309 7.16 -24.99 -0.84
N PHE A 310 6.32 -25.85 -0.27
CA PHE A 310 5.56 -26.85 -1.01
C PHE A 310 4.69 -26.21 -2.11
N CYS A 311 3.96 -25.14 -1.80
CA CYS A 311 3.13 -24.41 -2.74
C CYS A 311 3.94 -23.84 -3.92
N LEU A 312 5.12 -23.25 -3.69
CA LEU A 312 5.98 -22.75 -4.78
C LEU A 312 6.31 -23.85 -5.79
N ASN A 313 6.70 -25.03 -5.30
CA ASN A 313 7.04 -26.15 -6.16
C ASN A 313 5.79 -26.72 -6.86
N ARG A 314 4.66 -26.84 -6.14
CA ARG A 314 3.43 -27.36 -6.72
C ARG A 314 2.85 -26.43 -7.78
N LEU A 315 2.86 -25.12 -7.56
CA LEU A 315 2.47 -24.14 -8.57
C LEU A 315 3.41 -24.19 -9.78
N THR A 316 4.72 -24.32 -9.57
CA THR A 316 5.69 -24.48 -10.67
C THR A 316 5.40 -25.74 -11.50
N GLN A 317 4.98 -26.84 -10.87
CA GLN A 317 4.54 -28.04 -11.60
C GLN A 317 3.23 -27.80 -12.38
N ILE A 318 2.25 -27.12 -11.77
CA ILE A 318 0.96 -26.82 -12.41
C ILE A 318 1.15 -25.93 -13.65
N TYR A 319 1.99 -24.90 -13.56
CA TYR A 319 2.23 -23.97 -14.68
C TYR A 319 3.38 -24.37 -15.60
N GLY A 320 4.19 -25.38 -15.22
CA GLY A 320 5.32 -25.90 -15.99
C GLY A 320 6.63 -25.13 -15.86
N PHE A 321 6.67 -24.00 -15.16
CA PHE A 321 7.87 -23.20 -14.91
C PHE A 321 7.68 -22.23 -13.75
N MET A 322 8.76 -21.58 -13.29
CA MET A 322 8.73 -20.51 -12.29
C MET A 322 8.49 -19.15 -12.98
N PRO A 323 7.31 -18.51 -12.84
CA PRO A 323 7.04 -17.23 -13.50
C PRO A 323 7.50 -16.02 -12.68
N LEU A 324 7.77 -16.19 -11.38
CA LEU A 324 8.14 -15.10 -10.50
C LEU A 324 9.48 -14.49 -10.90
N CYS A 325 9.52 -13.17 -10.98
CA CYS A 325 10.73 -12.42 -11.33
C CYS A 325 11.18 -11.59 -10.13
N PHE A 326 12.49 -11.55 -9.91
CA PHE A 326 13.08 -10.79 -8.81
C PHE A 326 13.05 -9.29 -9.08
N SER A 327 12.96 -8.52 -8.00
CA SER A 327 13.12 -7.07 -7.94
C SER A 327 13.89 -6.71 -6.67
N ASN A 328 14.63 -5.62 -6.70
CA ASN A 328 15.22 -4.98 -5.52
C ASN A 328 14.70 -3.54 -5.33
N LEU A 329 13.65 -3.15 -6.07
CA LEU A 329 13.05 -1.82 -5.97
C LEU A 329 12.32 -1.67 -4.63
N MET A 330 12.81 -0.75 -3.79
CA MET A 330 12.13 -0.32 -2.58
C MET A 330 11.70 1.15 -2.75
N VAL A 331 10.39 1.39 -2.69
CA VAL A 331 9.83 2.73 -2.77
C VAL A 331 9.60 3.28 -1.36
N SER A 332 9.98 4.53 -1.13
CA SER A 332 9.74 5.26 0.12
C SER A 332 9.29 6.67 -0.20
N GLN A 333 8.45 7.26 0.65
CA GLN A 333 7.96 8.61 0.43
C GLN A 333 9.08 9.62 0.71
N PHE A 334 9.44 10.42 -0.29
CA PHE A 334 10.45 11.47 -0.12
C PHE A 334 9.99 12.50 0.92
N GLY A 335 10.80 12.74 1.94
CA GLY A 335 10.51 13.70 3.02
C GLY A 335 9.55 13.21 4.11
N PHE A 336 9.22 11.91 4.16
CA PHE A 336 8.37 11.31 5.19
C PHE A 336 8.93 9.96 5.67
N PRO A 337 8.91 9.65 6.99
CA PRO A 337 8.37 10.44 8.10
C PRO A 337 9.29 11.58 8.53
N SER A 338 10.58 11.46 8.24
CA SER A 338 11.55 12.51 8.51
C SER A 338 11.69 13.40 7.28
N TYR A 339 11.55 14.73 7.48
CA TYR A 339 11.65 15.74 6.43
C TYR A 339 12.90 15.59 5.53
N ALA A 340 14.00 15.09 6.08
CA ALA A 340 15.26 14.87 5.37
C ALA A 340 15.65 13.38 5.28
N ASN A 341 14.69 12.46 5.11
CA ASN A 341 14.97 11.01 5.00
C ASN A 341 15.94 10.62 3.85
N HIS A 342 16.10 11.49 2.85
CA HIS A 342 17.06 11.34 1.76
C HIS A 342 18.51 11.67 2.15
N LYS A 343 18.72 12.35 3.29
CA LYS A 343 20.04 12.70 3.84
C LYS A 343 20.42 11.92 5.09
N SER A 344 19.43 11.35 5.79
CA SER A 344 19.69 10.53 6.96
C SER A 344 20.52 9.32 6.56
N ARG A 345 21.71 9.18 7.14
CA ARG A 345 22.42 7.90 7.14
C ARG A 345 21.58 6.94 7.98
N GLY A 346 21.12 5.87 7.34
CA GLY A 346 20.22 4.87 7.93
C GLY A 346 20.81 4.15 9.13
#